data_AF-A0A9W9AMS1-F1
#
_entry.id   AF-A0A9W9AMS1-F1
#
_cell.length_a   1.000
_cell.length_b   1.000
_cell.length_c   1.000
_cell.angle_alpha   90.00
_cell.angle_beta   90.00
_cell.angle_gamma   90.00
#
_symmetry.space_group_name_H-M   'P 1'
#
loop_
_entity.id
_entity.type
_entity.pdbx_description
1 polymer ?
#
loop_
_entity_poly.entity_id
_entity_poly.type
_entity_poly.pdbx_seq_one_letter_code
_entity_poly.pdbx_strand_id
1 'polypeptide(L)'
;MAILRVCTEISGAATLEMGCIVLAFAAVYVYLQRRVHRLHNPHGLPYPPGPKPAPIIGNLFDIPLEKESSAYNKMANKYGDLTYLNVLGKSILVVNNYSTVKELFEKRSVNYSDRYQAPMMNDLIGWDWSFGQMSYGPRWKMHRTMFHRQFHSSVVSNFWPIQLKEAHKLIRRILHEPEALLEHLKLSPPISNSASTIMNVAYGIEIEDEDDRYVTVAETALDGMAKAANPGAFLVDIFPILKYVPIWMPGAGFKRKAALWREAVLQMRDAPFEVVTKAMKEGTASPSFASNLLADLELRKDLSELAIANEMQTIRNCAGLAYAAGTESIVSALSSFMLAMVIYPEVQDKAQQELDAVVGPGRLPDFSDRGSLPYIDAIVKEVLRWSPVAPLGLPHMTTKADELRGYHIPAGTLVVGNSW
;
A
#
# COMPACT_ATOMS: atom_id res chain seq x y z
N MET A 1 19.46 25.37 54.83
CA MET A 1 19.31 23.90 54.84
C MET A 1 17.87 23.40 54.95
N ALA A 2 16.93 24.12 55.60
CA ALA A 2 15.53 23.68 55.72
C ALA A 2 14.72 23.74 54.41
N ILE A 3 14.96 24.75 53.55
CA ILE A 3 14.21 24.92 52.28
C ILE A 3 14.59 23.86 51.23
N LEU A 4 15.87 23.43 51.20
CA LEU A 4 16.32 22.36 50.31
C LEU A 4 15.75 20.99 50.68
N ARG A 5 15.52 20.71 51.98
CA ARG A 5 14.86 19.47 52.43
C ARG A 5 13.38 19.42 52.05
N VAL A 6 12.67 20.55 52.20
CA VAL A 6 11.24 20.65 51.85
C VAL A 6 11.04 20.52 50.33
N CYS A 7 11.91 21.11 49.49
CA CYS A 7 11.82 20.94 48.05
C CYS A 7 12.13 19.50 47.59
N THR A 8 13.05 18.77 48.25
CA THR A 8 13.31 17.35 47.96
C THR A 8 12.20 16.43 48.44
N GLU A 9 11.56 16.73 49.57
CA GLU A 9 10.41 15.95 50.08
C GLU A 9 9.15 16.17 49.24
N ILE A 10 8.88 17.40 48.77
CA ILE A 10 7.76 17.71 47.88
C ILE A 10 7.99 17.09 46.48
N SER A 11 9.23 17.11 45.98
CA SER A 11 9.61 16.42 44.74
C SER A 11 9.49 14.89 44.85
N GLY A 12 9.88 14.32 45.99
CA GLY A 12 9.75 12.89 46.28
C GLY A 12 8.30 12.44 46.45
N ALA A 13 7.47 13.23 47.14
CA ALA A 13 6.04 12.94 47.32
C ALA A 13 5.26 13.05 46.00
N ALA A 14 5.51 14.10 45.21
CA ALA A 14 4.87 14.27 43.90
C ALA A 14 5.26 13.15 42.91
N THR A 15 6.49 12.67 42.95
CA THR A 15 6.94 11.53 42.12
C THR A 15 6.35 10.19 42.59
N LEU A 16 6.18 10.00 43.91
CA LEU A 16 5.52 8.83 44.48
C LEU A 16 4.01 8.79 44.15
N GLU A 17 3.32 9.93 44.29
CA GLU A 17 1.90 10.08 43.95
C GLU A 17 1.66 9.86 42.45
N MET A 18 2.51 10.43 41.60
CA MET A 18 2.44 10.22 40.15
C MET A 18 2.70 8.75 39.79
N GLY A 19 3.63 8.07 40.48
CA GLY A 19 3.87 6.64 40.35
C GLY A 19 2.65 5.78 40.73
N CYS A 20 2.00 6.08 41.86
CA CYS A 20 0.79 5.40 42.31
C CYS A 20 -0.38 5.58 41.32
N ILE A 21 -0.55 6.80 40.78
CA ILE A 21 -1.56 7.09 39.76
C ILE A 21 -1.30 6.27 38.50
N VAL A 22 -0.06 6.25 38.00
CA VAL A 22 0.32 5.45 36.82
C VAL A 22 0.07 3.96 37.05
N LEU A 23 0.42 3.43 38.22
CA LEU A 23 0.18 2.03 38.58
C LEU A 23 -1.32 1.71 38.68
N ALA A 24 -2.13 2.62 39.23
CA ALA A 24 -3.58 2.46 39.29
C ALA A 24 -4.21 2.45 37.89
N PHE A 25 -3.82 3.38 37.01
CA PHE A 25 -4.25 3.38 35.61
C PHE A 25 -3.81 2.12 34.87
N ALA A 26 -2.57 1.67 35.07
CA ALA A 26 -2.08 0.42 34.48
C ALA A 26 -2.87 -0.80 34.99
N ALA A 27 -3.17 -0.88 36.28
CA ALA A 27 -3.96 -1.96 36.87
C ALA A 27 -5.41 -1.97 36.34
N VAL A 28 -6.05 -0.80 36.26
CA VAL A 28 -7.39 -0.65 35.67
C VAL A 28 -7.36 -1.03 34.19
N TYR A 29 -6.37 -0.58 33.43
CA TYR A 29 -6.20 -0.93 32.02
C TYR A 29 -6.05 -2.46 31.83
N VAL A 30 -5.19 -3.10 32.62
CA VAL A 30 -5.00 -4.56 32.58
C VAL A 30 -6.29 -5.30 32.97
N TYR A 31 -7.02 -4.83 33.99
CA TYR A 31 -8.30 -5.41 34.38
C TYR A 31 -9.35 -5.29 33.26
N LEU A 32 -9.48 -4.10 32.66
CA LEU A 32 -10.38 -3.86 31.53
C LEU A 32 -9.99 -4.72 30.33
N GLN A 33 -8.71 -4.82 29.99
CA GLN A 33 -8.26 -5.71 28.93
C GLN A 33 -8.60 -7.18 29.21
N ARG A 34 -8.41 -7.67 30.44
CA ARG A 34 -8.79 -9.04 30.82
C ARG A 34 -10.29 -9.28 30.74
N ARG A 35 -11.10 -8.31 31.15
CA ARG A 35 -12.57 -8.34 31.02
C ARG A 35 -12.99 -8.41 29.55
N VAL A 36 -12.47 -7.49 28.73
CA VAL A 36 -12.71 -7.43 27.29
C VAL A 36 -12.27 -8.73 26.63
N HIS A 37 -11.10 -9.27 27.00
CA HIS A 37 -10.60 -10.54 26.49
C HIS A 37 -11.56 -11.70 26.78
N ARG A 38 -12.03 -11.86 28.03
CA ARG A 38 -13.00 -12.91 28.39
C ARG A 38 -14.34 -12.76 27.66
N LEU A 39 -14.79 -11.53 27.41
CA LEU A 39 -16.02 -11.27 26.67
C LEU A 39 -15.89 -11.67 25.19
N HIS A 40 -14.73 -11.41 24.57
CA HIS A 40 -14.51 -11.72 23.15
C HIS A 40 -14.07 -13.16 22.90
N ASN A 41 -13.53 -13.85 23.90
CA ASN A 41 -13.09 -15.25 23.84
C ASN A 41 -13.81 -16.10 24.91
N PRO A 42 -15.11 -16.38 24.77
CA PRO A 42 -15.90 -17.07 25.79
C PRO A 42 -15.46 -18.52 26.00
N HIS A 43 -14.91 -19.16 24.97
CA HIS A 43 -14.41 -20.54 25.02
C HIS A 43 -12.99 -20.66 25.57
N GLY A 44 -12.31 -19.53 25.84
CA GLY A 44 -10.96 -19.52 26.38
C GLY A 44 -9.92 -20.18 25.46
N LEU A 45 -10.18 -20.20 24.15
CA LEU A 45 -9.27 -20.78 23.17
C LEU A 45 -7.94 -20.02 23.14
N PRO A 46 -6.81 -20.69 22.93
CA PRO A 46 -5.51 -20.03 22.83
C PRO A 46 -5.46 -19.11 21.60
N TYR A 47 -4.62 -18.08 21.67
CA TYR A 47 -4.22 -17.33 20.48
C TYR A 47 -3.22 -18.14 19.64
N PRO A 48 -3.10 -17.84 18.33
CA PRO A 48 -2.06 -18.47 17.51
C PRO A 48 -0.66 -18.22 18.09
N PRO A 49 0.33 -19.06 17.74
CA PRO A 49 1.67 -18.96 18.30
C PRO A 49 2.39 -17.66 17.90
N GLY A 50 3.29 -17.18 18.74
CA GLY A 50 4.06 -15.97 18.50
C GLY A 50 4.96 -15.59 19.68
N PRO A 51 5.75 -14.50 19.56
CA PRO A 51 6.54 -13.96 20.66
C PRO A 51 5.66 -13.63 21.88
N LYS A 52 6.18 -13.91 23.08
CA LYS A 52 5.44 -13.62 24.32
C LYS A 52 5.29 -12.11 24.50
N PRO A 53 4.06 -11.57 24.59
CA PRO A 53 3.85 -10.13 24.73
C PRO A 53 4.35 -9.64 26.10
N ALA A 54 5.03 -8.49 26.11
CA ALA A 54 5.32 -7.78 27.35
C ALA A 54 4.04 -7.18 27.96
N PRO A 55 3.98 -6.98 29.28
CA PRO A 55 2.83 -6.34 29.91
C PRO A 55 2.57 -4.94 29.31
N ILE A 56 1.29 -4.62 29.05
CA ILE A 56 0.80 -3.33 28.54
C ILE A 56 1.16 -3.04 27.08
N ILE A 57 2.44 -3.09 26.71
CA ILE A 57 2.92 -2.73 25.37
C ILE A 57 2.82 -3.88 24.36
N GLY A 58 2.72 -5.12 24.84
CA GLY A 58 2.67 -6.30 24.01
C GLY A 58 3.98 -6.58 23.29
N ASN A 59 3.90 -6.80 21.98
CA ASN A 59 4.97 -7.17 21.06
C ASN A 59 5.53 -5.96 20.30
N LEU A 60 5.39 -4.74 20.83
CA LEU A 60 5.86 -3.51 20.18
C LEU A 60 7.33 -3.58 19.74
N PHE A 61 8.19 -4.17 20.58
CA PHE A 61 9.62 -4.34 20.29
C PHE A 61 9.94 -5.60 19.48
N ASP A 62 8.96 -6.48 19.26
CA ASP A 62 9.12 -7.62 18.36
C ASP A 62 8.82 -7.22 16.91
N ILE A 63 8.13 -6.09 16.66
CA ILE A 63 7.82 -5.62 15.30
C ILE A 63 9.14 -5.22 14.60
N PRO A 64 9.47 -5.85 13.46
CA PRO A 64 10.65 -5.46 12.70
C PRO A 64 10.50 -4.05 12.14
N LEU A 65 11.49 -3.17 12.37
CA LEU A 65 11.56 -1.84 11.75
C LEU A 65 12.40 -1.82 10.47
N GLU A 66 13.22 -2.85 10.27
CA GLU A 66 14.11 -2.99 9.12
C GLU A 66 14.11 -4.44 8.65
N LYS A 67 14.35 -4.65 7.34
CA LYS A 67 14.44 -5.98 6.72
C LYS A 67 13.24 -6.87 7.09
N GLU A 68 12.05 -6.28 7.02
CA GLU A 68 10.80 -6.88 7.51
C GLU A 68 10.61 -8.31 6.99
N SER A 69 10.76 -8.52 5.68
CA SER A 69 10.59 -9.85 5.05
C SER A 69 11.50 -10.91 5.69
N SER A 70 12.77 -10.57 5.93
CA SER A 70 13.72 -11.49 6.57
C SER A 70 13.34 -11.75 8.04
N ALA A 71 12.91 -10.72 8.76
CA ALA A 71 12.52 -10.84 10.15
C ALA A 71 11.23 -11.66 10.32
N TYR A 72 10.21 -11.43 9.50
CA TYR A 72 8.99 -12.22 9.49
C TYR A 72 9.24 -13.66 9.02
N ASN A 73 10.15 -13.89 8.08
CA ASN A 73 10.58 -15.25 7.73
C ASN A 73 11.27 -15.96 8.92
N LYS A 74 12.12 -15.26 9.70
CA LYS A 74 12.68 -15.83 10.94
C LYS A 74 11.59 -16.17 11.96
N MET A 75 10.58 -15.32 12.09
CA MET A 75 9.42 -15.63 12.94
C MET A 75 8.62 -16.82 12.42
N ALA A 76 8.40 -16.91 11.11
CA ALA A 76 7.73 -18.03 10.45
C ALA A 76 8.47 -19.36 10.73
N ASN A 77 9.79 -19.37 10.59
CA ASN A 77 10.61 -20.55 10.90
C ASN A 77 10.55 -20.94 12.38
N LYS A 78 10.28 -20.00 13.29
CA LYS A 78 10.22 -20.22 14.74
C LYS A 78 8.83 -20.62 15.24
N TYR A 79 7.77 -19.99 14.72
CA TYR A 79 6.39 -20.12 15.21
C TYR A 79 5.47 -20.91 14.25
N GLY A 80 5.91 -21.13 13.02
CA GLY A 80 5.22 -21.92 12.01
C GLY A 80 4.32 -21.11 11.07
N ASP A 81 3.26 -21.77 10.61
CA ASP A 81 2.30 -21.24 9.61
C ASP A 81 1.63 -19.92 10.01
N LEU A 82 1.53 -19.64 11.31
CA LEU A 82 0.88 -18.48 11.89
C LEU A 82 1.82 -17.82 12.88
N THR A 83 1.97 -16.50 12.78
CA THR A 83 2.63 -15.69 13.81
C THR A 83 1.65 -14.64 14.32
N TYR A 84 1.32 -14.71 15.61
CA TYR A 84 0.44 -13.75 16.26
C TYR A 84 1.24 -12.75 17.10
N LEU A 85 0.88 -11.48 16.98
CA LEU A 85 1.46 -10.36 17.71
C LEU A 85 0.32 -9.51 18.28
N ASN A 86 0.54 -8.94 19.45
CA ASN A 86 -0.34 -7.93 20.02
C ASN A 86 0.46 -6.66 20.26
N VAL A 87 0.14 -5.55 19.60
CA VAL A 87 0.83 -4.27 19.80
C VAL A 87 -0.14 -3.28 20.38
N LEU A 88 0.08 -2.87 21.64
CA LEU A 88 -0.77 -1.88 22.33
C LEU A 88 -2.27 -2.24 22.27
N GLY A 89 -2.60 -3.52 22.39
CA GLY A 89 -3.97 -4.02 22.33
C GLY A 89 -4.51 -4.32 20.92
N LYS A 90 -3.75 -4.01 19.86
CA LYS A 90 -4.09 -4.39 18.47
C LYS A 90 -3.55 -5.76 18.14
N SER A 91 -4.41 -6.66 17.68
CA SER A 91 -4.06 -8.00 17.23
C SER A 91 -3.55 -7.98 15.79
N ILE A 92 -2.41 -8.62 15.54
CA ILE A 92 -1.81 -8.81 14.22
C ILE A 92 -1.56 -10.30 14.03
N LEU A 93 -1.98 -10.83 12.89
CA LEU A 93 -1.78 -12.21 12.48
C LEU A 93 -1.03 -12.24 11.15
N VAL A 94 0.20 -12.75 11.17
CA VAL A 94 0.99 -12.99 9.96
C VAL A 94 0.78 -14.44 9.54
N VAL A 95 0.42 -14.65 8.28
CA VAL A 95 0.15 -15.95 7.67
C VAL A 95 1.30 -16.32 6.76
N ASN A 96 2.03 -17.37 7.11
CA ASN A 96 3.28 -17.78 6.45
C ASN A 96 3.12 -19.02 5.55
N ASN A 97 1.90 -19.53 5.40
CA ASN A 97 1.63 -20.78 4.70
C ASN A 97 0.56 -20.60 3.62
N TYR A 98 0.85 -21.06 2.40
CA TYR A 98 -0.04 -20.94 1.25
C TYR A 98 -1.41 -21.58 1.44
N SER A 99 -1.49 -22.75 2.10
CA SER A 99 -2.79 -23.41 2.35
C SER A 99 -3.68 -22.58 3.28
N THR A 100 -3.07 -21.95 4.30
CA THR A 100 -3.74 -21.05 5.23
C THR A 100 -4.12 -19.73 4.56
N VAL A 101 -3.27 -19.18 3.69
CA VAL A 101 -3.60 -18.02 2.85
C VAL A 101 -4.87 -18.29 2.03
N LYS A 102 -4.97 -19.45 1.35
CA LYS A 102 -6.19 -19.82 0.62
C LYS A 102 -7.40 -20.01 1.52
N GLU A 103 -7.22 -20.62 2.69
CA GLU A 103 -8.31 -20.79 3.65
C GLU A 103 -8.88 -19.43 4.10
N LEU A 104 -8.02 -18.47 4.46
CA LEU A 104 -8.46 -17.20 5.02
C LEU A 104 -8.88 -16.20 3.94
N PHE A 105 -8.06 -16.00 2.91
CA PHE A 105 -8.26 -14.93 1.92
C PHE A 105 -9.16 -15.33 0.76
N GLU A 106 -9.34 -16.62 0.45
CA GLU A 106 -10.26 -17.07 -0.59
C GLU A 106 -11.54 -17.63 0.02
N LYS A 107 -11.43 -18.75 0.75
CA LYS A 107 -12.61 -19.48 1.27
C LYS A 107 -13.38 -18.69 2.32
N ARG A 108 -12.67 -17.94 3.17
CA ARG A 108 -13.26 -17.07 4.21
C ARG A 108 -13.18 -15.58 3.86
N SER A 109 -12.99 -15.24 2.59
CA SER A 109 -12.76 -13.86 2.10
C SER A 109 -13.71 -12.81 2.68
N VAL A 110 -15.00 -13.11 2.85
CA VAL A 110 -15.99 -12.17 3.43
C VAL A 110 -15.58 -11.66 4.82
N ASN A 111 -14.93 -12.49 5.64
CA ASN A 111 -14.47 -12.07 6.97
C ASN A 111 -13.10 -11.38 6.92
N TYR A 112 -12.24 -11.74 5.96
CA TYR A 112 -10.83 -11.34 5.91
C TYR A 112 -10.51 -10.31 4.81
N SER A 113 -11.51 -9.67 4.20
CA SER A 113 -11.30 -8.68 3.12
C SER A 113 -11.35 -7.23 3.60
N ASP A 114 -11.67 -6.97 4.87
CA ASP A 114 -11.80 -5.61 5.37
C ASP A 114 -10.42 -4.92 5.52
N ARG A 115 -10.42 -3.61 5.70
CA ARG A 115 -9.22 -2.78 5.81
C ARG A 115 -9.28 -1.94 7.07
N TYR A 116 -8.15 -1.84 7.76
CA TYR A 116 -8.04 -0.98 8.93
C TYR A 116 -8.10 0.50 8.52
N GLN A 117 -9.03 1.23 9.11
CA GLN A 117 -9.17 2.67 8.92
C GLN A 117 -8.24 3.39 9.92
N ALA A 118 -6.97 3.56 9.55
CA ALA A 118 -5.99 4.25 10.36
C ALA A 118 -6.24 5.78 10.32
N PRO A 119 -6.51 6.44 11.45
CA PRO A 119 -6.73 7.89 11.51
C PRO A 119 -5.66 8.73 10.81
N MET A 120 -4.38 8.36 10.92
CA MET A 120 -3.30 9.08 10.24
C MET A 120 -3.44 8.95 8.72
N MET A 121 -3.58 7.73 8.21
CA MET A 121 -3.63 7.43 6.78
C MET A 121 -4.92 7.95 6.13
N ASN A 122 -6.07 7.57 6.67
CA ASN A 122 -7.37 7.79 6.05
C ASN A 122 -7.91 9.19 6.36
N ASP A 123 -7.94 9.61 7.62
CA ASP A 123 -8.58 10.88 8.01
C ASP A 123 -7.65 12.07 7.73
N LEU A 124 -6.40 12.01 8.20
CA LEU A 124 -5.50 13.16 8.21
C LEU A 124 -4.78 13.32 6.86
N ILE A 125 -4.08 12.30 6.38
CA ILE A 125 -3.38 12.31 5.09
C ILE A 125 -4.37 12.26 3.92
N GLY A 126 -5.57 11.68 4.11
CA GLY A 126 -6.63 11.74 3.10
C GLY A 126 -6.54 10.66 2.03
N TRP A 127 -6.12 9.45 2.39
CA TRP A 127 -6.14 8.27 1.51
C TRP A 127 -7.49 7.50 1.52
N ASP A 128 -8.54 8.04 2.14
CA ASP A 128 -9.87 7.40 2.26
C ASP A 128 -10.54 7.08 0.91
N TRP A 129 -10.10 7.74 -0.17
CA TRP A 129 -10.57 7.51 -1.53
C TRP A 129 -9.91 6.29 -2.21
N SER A 130 -8.77 5.82 -1.71
CA SER A 130 -8.08 4.65 -2.26
C SER A 130 -8.82 3.38 -1.87
N PHE A 131 -9.33 2.63 -2.86
CA PHE A 131 -9.95 1.34 -2.58
C PHE A 131 -8.95 0.26 -2.11
N GLY A 132 -7.63 0.54 -2.15
CA GLY A 132 -6.62 -0.29 -1.49
C GLY A 132 -6.67 -0.18 0.04
N GLN A 133 -7.15 0.95 0.57
CA GLN A 133 -7.28 1.23 2.02
C GLN A 133 -8.73 1.29 2.51
N MET A 134 -9.70 1.21 1.60
CA MET A 134 -11.12 1.35 1.91
C MET A 134 -11.67 0.08 2.56
N SER A 135 -12.51 0.26 3.60
CA SER A 135 -13.23 -0.85 4.23
C SER A 135 -14.06 -1.63 3.23
N TYR A 136 -14.13 -2.94 3.44
CA TYR A 136 -14.90 -3.83 2.59
C TYR A 136 -16.39 -3.51 2.70
N GLY A 137 -17.04 -3.26 1.56
CA GLY A 137 -18.45 -2.87 1.53
C GLY A 137 -18.90 -2.40 0.15
N PRO A 138 -20.12 -1.85 0.05
CA PRO A 138 -20.69 -1.39 -1.22
C PRO A 138 -19.81 -0.36 -1.95
N ARG A 139 -19.24 0.61 -1.22
CA ARG A 139 -18.32 1.63 -1.80
C ARG A 139 -17.09 0.98 -2.43
N TRP A 140 -16.45 0.04 -1.72
CA TRP A 140 -15.30 -0.70 -2.23
C TRP A 140 -15.66 -1.53 -3.47
N LYS A 141 -16.78 -2.26 -3.43
CA LYS A 141 -17.24 -3.09 -4.57
C LYS A 141 -17.48 -2.23 -5.81
N MET A 142 -18.08 -1.05 -5.64
CA MET A 142 -18.31 -0.09 -6.72
C MET A 142 -16.99 0.39 -7.35
N HIS A 143 -16.02 0.83 -6.53
CA HIS A 143 -14.70 1.25 -7.03
C HIS A 143 -13.97 0.09 -7.72
N ARG A 144 -13.95 -1.10 -7.11
CA ARG A 144 -13.31 -2.28 -7.69
C ARG A 144 -13.93 -2.68 -9.02
N THR A 145 -15.26 -2.65 -9.12
CA THR A 145 -15.99 -2.95 -10.36
C THR A 145 -15.64 -1.95 -11.45
N MET A 146 -15.66 -0.65 -11.13
CA MET A 146 -15.33 0.41 -12.08
C MET A 146 -13.89 0.31 -12.58
N PHE A 147 -12.93 0.12 -11.67
CA PHE A 147 -11.53 -0.07 -12.02
C PHE A 147 -11.33 -1.28 -12.94
N HIS A 148 -12.01 -2.38 -12.65
CA HIS A 148 -11.90 -3.62 -13.42
C HIS A 148 -12.45 -3.47 -14.85
N ARG A 149 -13.38 -2.54 -15.13
CA ARG A 149 -13.94 -2.37 -16.48
C ARG A 149 -12.88 -2.01 -17.52
N GLN A 150 -11.91 -1.16 -17.14
CA GLN A 150 -10.84 -0.71 -18.03
C GLN A 150 -9.57 -1.57 -17.93
N PHE A 151 -9.39 -2.34 -16.86
CA PHE A 151 -8.21 -3.19 -16.65
C PHE A 151 -8.52 -4.69 -16.70
N HIS A 152 -9.68 -5.10 -17.25
CA HIS A 152 -9.97 -6.51 -17.52
C HIS A 152 -9.00 -7.05 -18.57
N SER A 153 -8.64 -8.35 -18.48
CA SER A 153 -7.69 -9.00 -19.41
C SER A 153 -8.09 -8.90 -20.88
N SER A 154 -9.39 -8.77 -21.16
CA SER A 154 -9.94 -8.63 -22.51
C SER A 154 -9.83 -7.23 -23.10
N VAL A 155 -9.51 -6.20 -22.30
CA VAL A 155 -9.43 -4.80 -22.77
C VAL A 155 -8.07 -4.16 -22.54
N VAL A 156 -7.23 -4.75 -21.67
CA VAL A 156 -5.92 -4.20 -21.32
C VAL A 156 -4.97 -4.08 -22.52
N SER A 157 -5.21 -4.85 -23.59
CA SER A 157 -4.47 -4.75 -24.86
C SER A 157 -4.60 -3.39 -25.53
N ASN A 158 -5.63 -2.62 -25.23
CA ASN A 158 -5.79 -1.26 -25.73
C ASN A 158 -4.66 -0.32 -25.27
N PHE A 159 -3.95 -0.68 -24.19
CA PHE A 159 -2.83 0.10 -23.65
C PHE A 159 -1.45 -0.38 -24.12
N TRP A 160 -1.38 -1.48 -24.90
CA TRP A 160 -0.13 -2.01 -25.44
C TRP A 160 0.68 -0.99 -26.26
N PRO A 161 0.06 -0.15 -27.13
CA PRO A 161 0.84 0.85 -27.87
C PRO A 161 1.56 1.86 -26.97
N ILE A 162 0.92 2.26 -25.86
CA ILE A 162 1.51 3.16 -24.86
C ILE A 162 2.68 2.46 -24.17
N GLN A 163 2.49 1.21 -23.73
CA GLN A 163 3.53 0.43 -23.07
C GLN A 163 4.75 0.21 -23.99
N LEU A 164 4.54 -0.06 -25.28
CA LEU A 164 5.62 -0.20 -26.26
C LEU A 164 6.35 1.13 -26.50
N LYS A 165 5.62 2.24 -26.65
CA LYS A 165 6.22 3.58 -26.81
C LYS A 165 7.15 3.91 -25.65
N GLU A 166 6.69 3.72 -24.42
CA GLU A 166 7.45 4.01 -23.22
C GLU A 166 8.61 3.02 -23.02
N ALA A 167 8.42 1.72 -23.29
CA ALA A 167 9.52 0.75 -23.29
C ALA A 167 10.66 1.14 -24.27
N HIS A 168 10.32 1.61 -25.48
CA HIS A 168 11.31 2.09 -26.44
C HIS A 168 12.03 3.36 -25.97
N LYS A 169 11.32 4.30 -25.33
CA LYS A 169 11.95 5.48 -24.72
C LYS A 169 12.95 5.07 -23.63
N LEU A 170 12.57 4.15 -22.74
CA LEU A 170 13.44 3.65 -21.69
C LEU A 170 14.72 3.02 -22.25
N ILE A 171 14.60 2.14 -23.25
CA ILE A 171 15.76 1.51 -23.90
C ILE A 171 16.70 2.56 -24.51
N ARG A 172 16.16 3.59 -25.17
CA ARG A 172 16.96 4.69 -25.71
C ARG A 172 17.70 5.47 -24.63
N ARG A 173 17.02 5.80 -23.51
CA ARG A 173 17.65 6.50 -22.39
C ARG A 173 18.80 5.68 -21.78
N ILE A 174 18.57 4.38 -21.54
CA ILE A 174 19.60 3.46 -21.05
C ILE A 174 20.78 3.37 -22.02
N LEU A 175 20.53 3.36 -23.33
CA LEU A 175 21.59 3.31 -24.34
C LEU A 175 22.43 4.60 -24.36
N HIS A 176 21.81 5.76 -24.13
CA HIS A 176 22.49 7.05 -24.13
C HIS A 176 23.26 7.33 -22.84
N GLU A 177 22.73 6.91 -21.69
CA GLU A 177 23.34 7.14 -20.37
C GLU A 177 23.18 5.89 -19.47
N PRO A 178 23.98 4.84 -19.72
CA PRO A 178 23.86 3.57 -19.01
C PRO A 178 24.24 3.67 -17.52
N GLU A 179 25.11 4.62 -17.15
CA GLU A 179 25.52 4.86 -15.77
C GLU A 179 24.35 5.34 -14.89
N ALA A 180 23.34 5.98 -15.49
CA ALA A 180 22.14 6.48 -14.82
C ALA A 180 20.98 5.47 -14.81
N LEU A 181 21.24 4.16 -14.97
CA LEU A 181 20.20 3.11 -15.04
C LEU A 181 19.14 3.21 -13.94
N LEU A 182 19.55 3.39 -12.69
CA LEU A 182 18.60 3.48 -11.58
C LEU A 182 17.79 4.77 -11.63
N GLU A 183 18.32 5.86 -12.19
CA GLU A 183 17.61 7.12 -12.35
C GLU A 183 16.56 7.00 -13.46
N HIS A 184 16.89 6.37 -14.60
CA HIS A 184 15.93 6.07 -15.67
C HIS A 184 14.75 5.21 -15.20
N LEU A 185 14.96 4.38 -14.17
CA LEU A 185 13.92 3.57 -13.55
C LEU A 185 13.18 4.33 -12.44
N LYS A 186 13.88 5.09 -11.59
CA LYS A 186 13.30 5.72 -10.39
C LYS A 186 12.45 6.93 -10.71
N LEU A 187 11.56 7.24 -9.77
CA LEU A 187 10.73 8.44 -9.78
C LEU A 187 11.53 9.75 -9.71
N SER A 188 12.77 9.68 -9.24
CA SER A 188 13.59 10.87 -9.08
C SER A 188 14.02 11.43 -10.45
N PRO A 189 14.15 12.76 -10.59
CA PRO A 189 14.45 13.37 -11.88
C PRO A 189 15.77 12.87 -12.50
N PRO A 190 15.83 12.64 -13.82
CA PRO A 190 14.76 12.79 -14.81
C PRO A 190 13.80 11.57 -14.87
N ILE A 191 12.50 11.87 -14.82
CA ILE A 191 11.26 11.04 -14.91
C ILE A 191 11.40 9.53 -15.14
N SER A 192 10.78 8.75 -14.23
CA SER A 192 10.55 7.32 -14.40
C SER A 192 9.66 7.00 -15.61
N ASN A 193 10.08 6.00 -16.38
CA ASN A 193 9.29 5.40 -17.45
C ASN A 193 7.91 4.88 -16.96
N SER A 194 7.87 4.41 -15.71
CA SER A 194 6.64 3.89 -15.09
C SER A 194 5.61 4.99 -14.84
N ALA A 195 6.01 6.16 -14.31
CA ALA A 195 5.13 7.31 -14.14
C ALA A 195 4.54 7.79 -15.47
N SER A 196 5.38 7.92 -16.50
CA SER A 196 4.94 8.32 -17.84
C SER A 196 3.93 7.34 -18.42
N THR A 197 4.22 6.04 -18.35
CA THR A 197 3.32 4.98 -18.82
C THR A 197 1.96 5.05 -18.14
N ILE A 198 1.92 5.08 -16.81
CA ILE A 198 0.65 5.02 -16.08
C ILE A 198 -0.10 6.36 -16.12
N MET A 199 0.58 7.50 -16.20
CA MET A 199 -0.04 8.80 -16.43
C MET A 199 -0.78 8.83 -17.77
N ASN A 200 -0.14 8.32 -18.83
CA ASN A 200 -0.77 8.21 -20.15
C ASN A 200 -1.93 7.19 -20.14
N VAL A 201 -1.75 6.01 -19.54
CA VAL A 201 -2.83 5.02 -19.43
C VAL A 201 -4.02 5.53 -18.60
N ALA A 202 -3.76 6.20 -17.48
CA ALA A 202 -4.81 6.65 -16.56
C ALA A 202 -5.52 7.92 -17.04
N TYR A 203 -4.77 8.86 -17.62
CA TYR A 203 -5.24 10.21 -17.92
C TYR A 203 -5.02 10.65 -19.38
N GLY A 204 -4.22 9.93 -20.16
CA GLY A 204 -3.91 10.33 -21.54
C GLY A 204 -2.97 11.54 -21.62
N ILE A 205 -2.28 11.84 -20.52
CA ILE A 205 -1.32 12.93 -20.40
C ILE A 205 0.07 12.37 -20.73
N GLU A 206 0.76 13.02 -21.67
CA GLU A 206 2.18 12.75 -21.90
C GLU A 206 3.02 13.59 -20.95
N ILE A 207 3.88 12.93 -20.17
CA ILE A 207 4.85 13.59 -19.31
C ILE A 207 6.06 13.97 -20.18
N GLU A 208 6.46 15.25 -20.14
CA GLU A 208 7.66 15.75 -20.82
C GLU A 208 8.91 15.54 -19.96
N ASP A 209 10.09 15.37 -20.60
CA ASP A 209 11.31 14.75 -20.03
C ASP A 209 11.99 15.50 -18.85
N GLU A 210 11.57 16.71 -18.46
CA GLU A 210 12.17 17.48 -17.36
C GLU A 210 11.13 18.08 -16.39
N ASP A 211 11.34 17.86 -15.08
CA ASP A 211 10.65 18.48 -13.94
C ASP A 211 9.10 18.48 -13.99
N ASP A 212 8.51 17.30 -14.15
CA ASP A 212 7.05 17.16 -14.09
C ASP A 212 6.54 17.22 -12.63
N ARG A 213 5.78 18.27 -12.34
CA ARG A 213 5.06 18.49 -11.09
C ARG A 213 4.31 17.24 -10.59
N TYR A 214 3.70 16.45 -11.46
CA TYR A 214 2.94 15.26 -11.09
C TYR A 214 3.80 14.17 -10.46
N VAL A 215 5.06 14.04 -10.89
CA VAL A 215 6.00 13.06 -10.34
C VAL A 215 6.40 13.47 -8.93
N THR A 216 6.84 14.72 -8.74
CA THR A 216 7.23 15.26 -7.42
C THR A 216 6.09 15.21 -6.41
N VAL A 217 4.86 15.50 -6.85
CA VAL A 217 3.66 15.40 -6.03
C VAL A 217 3.38 13.94 -5.65
N ALA A 218 3.53 13.00 -6.59
CA ALA A 218 3.35 11.57 -6.32
C ALA A 218 4.40 11.04 -5.34
N GLU A 219 5.68 11.38 -5.51
CA GLU A 219 6.75 11.01 -4.58
C GLU A 219 6.44 11.48 -3.15
N THR A 220 6.01 12.74 -2.99
CA THR A 220 5.66 13.30 -1.68
C THR A 220 4.46 12.57 -1.05
N ALA A 221 3.45 12.24 -1.85
CA ALA A 221 2.27 11.52 -1.39
C ALA A 221 2.59 10.07 -0.97
N LEU A 222 3.39 9.36 -1.78
CA LEU A 222 3.78 7.96 -1.54
C LEU A 222 4.78 7.84 -0.37
N ASP A 223 5.73 8.77 -0.22
CA ASP A 223 6.60 8.84 0.96
C ASP A 223 5.80 9.03 2.26
N GLY A 224 4.81 9.92 2.23
CA GLY A 224 3.88 10.12 3.36
C GLY A 224 3.10 8.85 3.68
N MET A 225 2.64 8.12 2.67
CA MET A 225 1.98 6.82 2.82
C MET A 225 2.92 5.78 3.45
N ALA A 226 4.12 5.60 2.90
CA ALA A 226 5.09 4.63 3.41
C ALA A 226 5.42 4.87 4.89
N LYS A 227 5.66 6.13 5.28
CA LYS A 227 5.92 6.51 6.68
C LYS A 227 4.73 6.28 7.60
N ALA A 228 3.50 6.49 7.12
CA ALA A 228 2.28 6.30 7.88
C ALA A 228 1.82 4.84 7.99
N ALA A 229 2.26 3.97 7.08
CA ALA A 229 1.92 2.55 7.10
C ALA A 229 2.64 1.77 8.23
N ASN A 230 3.74 2.30 8.77
CA ASN A 230 4.53 1.67 9.81
C ASN A 230 3.76 1.55 11.13
N PRO A 231 3.52 0.32 11.65
CA PRO A 231 2.79 0.13 12.90
C PRO A 231 3.41 0.90 14.08
N GLY A 232 2.60 1.72 14.75
CA GLY A 232 3.04 2.48 15.92
C GLY A 232 3.82 3.77 15.60
N ALA A 233 4.04 4.11 14.32
CA ALA A 233 4.73 5.35 13.93
C ALA A 233 3.99 6.62 14.38
N PHE A 234 2.66 6.56 14.49
CA PHE A 234 1.83 7.68 14.91
C PHE A 234 0.87 7.28 16.04
N LEU A 235 0.98 7.96 17.19
CA LEU A 235 0.10 7.73 18.34
C LEU A 235 -1.38 7.98 18.02
N VAL A 236 -1.69 8.78 17.00
CA VAL A 236 -3.08 9.05 16.57
C VAL A 236 -3.79 7.77 16.10
N ASP A 237 -3.06 6.77 15.61
CA ASP A 237 -3.66 5.50 15.19
C ASP A 237 -4.04 4.61 16.39
N ILE A 238 -3.31 4.77 17.50
CA ILE A 238 -3.59 4.09 18.76
C ILE A 238 -4.67 4.85 19.55
N PHE A 239 -4.58 6.19 19.56
CA PHE A 239 -5.48 7.09 20.26
C PHE A 239 -6.13 8.08 19.27
N PRO A 240 -7.22 7.68 18.59
CA PRO A 240 -7.87 8.49 17.55
C PRO A 240 -8.29 9.89 18.01
N ILE A 241 -8.54 10.07 19.31
CA ILE A 241 -8.90 11.39 19.89
C ILE A 241 -7.82 12.45 19.63
N LEU A 242 -6.55 12.04 19.46
CA LEU A 242 -5.45 12.96 19.16
C LEU A 242 -5.66 13.72 17.84
N LYS A 243 -6.49 13.22 16.91
CA LYS A 243 -6.77 13.92 15.64
C LYS A 243 -7.43 15.29 15.84
N TYR A 244 -8.08 15.51 16.98
CA TYR A 244 -8.75 16.77 17.32
C TYR A 244 -7.85 17.77 18.06
N VAL A 245 -6.63 17.37 18.42
CA VAL A 245 -5.68 18.27 19.12
C VAL A 245 -5.31 19.45 18.21
N PRO A 246 -5.29 20.70 18.70
CA PRO A 246 -4.87 21.86 17.90
C PRO A 246 -3.43 21.75 17.40
N ILE A 247 -3.16 22.22 16.17
CA ILE A 247 -1.84 22.09 15.51
C ILE A 247 -0.69 22.85 16.20
N TRP A 248 -1.03 23.80 17.07
CA TRP A 248 -0.06 24.58 17.85
C TRP A 248 0.39 23.86 19.14
N MET A 249 -0.35 22.84 19.60
CA MET A 249 -0.06 22.16 20.87
C MET A 249 1.26 21.37 20.78
N PRO A 250 2.10 21.37 21.84
CA PRO A 250 3.29 20.52 21.90
C PRO A 250 2.94 19.05 21.62
N GLY A 251 3.73 18.38 20.76
CA GLY A 251 3.46 17.00 20.33
C GLY A 251 2.53 16.86 19.12
N ALA A 252 1.82 17.92 18.69
CA ALA A 252 0.95 17.89 17.51
C ALA A 252 1.70 18.02 16.17
N GLY A 253 3.02 17.81 16.14
CA GLY A 253 3.85 17.92 14.94
C GLY A 253 3.42 16.98 13.80
N PHE A 254 2.80 15.85 14.14
CA PHE A 254 2.24 14.92 13.17
C PHE A 254 1.15 15.56 12.29
N LYS A 255 0.39 16.55 12.81
CA LYS A 255 -0.65 17.25 12.03
C LYS A 255 -0.06 18.13 10.93
N ARG A 256 1.15 18.69 11.14
CA ARG A 256 1.87 19.46 10.10
C ARG A 256 2.36 18.54 8.99
N LYS A 257 2.94 17.39 9.35
CA LYS A 257 3.31 16.34 8.39
C LYS A 257 2.09 15.87 7.58
N ALA A 258 0.99 15.58 8.28
CA ALA A 258 -0.25 15.17 7.64
C ALA A 258 -0.82 16.23 6.70
N ALA A 259 -0.76 17.52 7.07
CA ALA A 259 -1.24 18.60 6.20
C ALA A 259 -0.42 18.70 4.89
N LEU A 260 0.91 18.61 4.98
CA LEU A 260 1.80 18.57 3.82
C LEU A 260 1.49 17.37 2.92
N TRP A 261 1.41 16.17 3.51
CA TRP A 261 1.12 14.95 2.76
C TRP A 261 -0.29 14.96 2.17
N ARG A 262 -1.27 15.51 2.88
CA ARG A 262 -2.65 15.63 2.41
C ARG A 262 -2.75 16.49 1.16
N GLU A 263 -2.06 17.61 1.14
CA GLU A 263 -2.00 18.45 -0.04
C GLU A 263 -1.46 17.67 -1.24
N ALA A 264 -0.34 16.97 -1.08
CA ALA A 264 0.23 16.12 -2.13
C ALA A 264 -0.74 15.01 -2.59
N VAL A 265 -1.40 14.31 -1.66
CA VAL A 265 -2.34 13.23 -1.96
C VAL A 265 -3.55 13.73 -2.75
N LEU A 266 -4.11 14.89 -2.37
CA LEU A 266 -5.24 15.48 -3.08
C LEU A 266 -4.80 16.00 -4.46
N GLN A 267 -3.66 16.69 -4.54
CA GLN A 267 -3.14 17.16 -5.82
C GLN A 267 -2.82 16.01 -6.79
N MET A 268 -2.23 14.91 -6.31
CA MET A 268 -1.95 13.71 -7.10
C MET A 268 -3.22 13.13 -7.73
N ARG A 269 -4.33 13.12 -6.99
CA ARG A 269 -5.62 12.60 -7.46
C ARG A 269 -6.35 13.57 -8.38
N ASP A 270 -6.41 14.84 -7.98
CA ASP A 270 -7.32 15.82 -8.54
C ASP A 270 -6.71 16.54 -9.77
N ALA A 271 -5.43 16.91 -9.73
CA ALA A 271 -4.84 17.76 -10.77
C ALA A 271 -4.82 17.08 -12.17
N PRO A 272 -4.34 15.83 -12.33
CA PRO A 272 -4.42 15.17 -13.64
C PRO A 272 -5.87 14.98 -14.11
N PHE A 273 -6.80 14.69 -13.19
CA PHE A 273 -8.20 14.49 -13.52
C PHE A 273 -8.87 15.77 -14.04
N GLU A 274 -8.54 16.92 -13.47
CA GLU A 274 -9.00 18.24 -13.93
C GLU A 274 -8.51 18.54 -15.35
N VAL A 275 -7.25 18.21 -15.65
CA VAL A 275 -6.68 18.35 -17.00
C VAL A 275 -7.45 17.50 -18.02
N VAL A 276 -7.71 16.23 -17.72
CA VAL A 276 -8.50 15.36 -18.61
C VAL A 276 -9.92 15.89 -18.79
N THR A 277 -10.58 16.30 -17.71
CA THR A 277 -11.94 16.83 -17.76
C THR A 277 -12.01 18.09 -18.63
N LYS A 278 -10.98 18.95 -18.55
CA LYS A 278 -10.88 20.14 -19.40
C LYS A 278 -10.66 19.76 -20.87
N ALA A 279 -9.71 18.87 -21.16
CA ALA A 279 -9.44 18.40 -22.52
C ALA A 279 -10.66 17.70 -23.15
N MET A 280 -11.47 16.98 -22.35
CA MET A 280 -12.72 16.37 -22.80
C MET A 280 -13.72 17.43 -23.28
N LYS A 281 -13.89 18.53 -22.51
CA LYS A 281 -14.77 19.65 -22.90
C LYS A 281 -14.27 20.40 -24.14
N GLU A 282 -12.96 20.46 -24.32
CA GLU A 282 -12.31 21.10 -25.48
C GLU A 282 -12.24 20.19 -26.71
N GLY A 283 -12.60 18.90 -26.59
CA GLY A 283 -12.53 17.94 -27.67
C GLY A 283 -11.10 17.50 -28.05
N THR A 284 -10.14 17.71 -27.14
CA THR A 284 -8.70 17.44 -27.35
C THR A 284 -8.16 16.28 -26.50
N ALA A 285 -9.02 15.62 -25.71
CA ALA A 285 -8.61 14.53 -24.81
C ALA A 285 -8.13 13.29 -25.58
N SER A 286 -6.98 12.76 -25.16
CA SER A 286 -6.50 11.44 -25.59
C SER A 286 -7.33 10.31 -24.97
N PRO A 287 -7.47 9.16 -25.64
CA PRO A 287 -8.04 7.95 -25.04
C PRO A 287 -7.24 7.49 -23.81
N SER A 288 -7.93 7.24 -22.70
CA SER A 288 -7.35 6.85 -21.42
C SER A 288 -8.40 6.21 -20.51
N PHE A 289 -8.00 5.64 -19.37
CA PHE A 289 -8.93 5.17 -18.35
C PHE A 289 -9.98 6.23 -17.99
N ALA A 290 -9.55 7.45 -17.69
CA ALA A 290 -10.43 8.52 -17.24
C ALA A 290 -11.34 9.02 -18.37
N SER A 291 -10.79 9.32 -19.56
CA SER A 291 -11.59 9.83 -20.68
C SER A 291 -12.61 8.80 -21.17
N ASN A 292 -12.26 7.51 -21.23
CA ASN A 292 -13.20 6.46 -21.64
C ASN A 292 -14.39 6.37 -20.68
N LEU A 293 -14.14 6.34 -19.37
CA LEU A 293 -15.22 6.26 -18.37
C LEU A 293 -16.04 7.54 -18.28
N LEU A 294 -15.43 8.71 -18.50
CA LEU A 294 -16.16 9.98 -18.57
C LEU A 294 -17.05 10.05 -19.81
N ALA A 295 -16.58 9.60 -20.97
CA ALA A 295 -17.38 9.50 -22.18
C ALA A 295 -18.58 8.56 -22.00
N ASP A 296 -18.36 7.38 -21.40
CA ASP A 296 -19.44 6.45 -21.07
C ASP A 296 -20.49 7.09 -20.13
N LEU A 297 -20.03 7.85 -19.14
CA LEU A 297 -20.91 8.55 -18.19
C LEU A 297 -21.73 9.64 -18.89
N GLU A 298 -21.16 10.38 -19.85
CA GLU A 298 -21.87 11.40 -20.63
C GLU A 298 -22.99 10.81 -21.51
N LEU A 299 -22.87 9.56 -21.94
CA LEU A 299 -23.89 8.85 -22.73
C LEU A 299 -25.08 8.37 -21.88
N ARG A 300 -24.91 8.24 -20.56
CA ARG A 300 -25.94 7.76 -19.62
C ARG A 300 -26.93 8.87 -19.22
N LYS A 301 -27.88 9.16 -20.11
CA LYS A 301 -28.92 10.20 -19.91
C LYS A 301 -30.00 9.82 -18.89
N ASP A 302 -30.02 8.57 -18.42
CA ASP A 302 -30.97 8.02 -17.45
C ASP A 302 -30.63 8.34 -15.99
N LEU A 303 -29.42 8.86 -15.73
CA LEU A 303 -28.93 9.10 -14.38
C LEU A 303 -29.33 10.47 -13.84
N SER A 304 -29.62 10.54 -12.54
CA SER A 304 -29.80 11.82 -11.83
C SER A 304 -28.47 12.56 -11.68
N GLU A 305 -28.53 13.88 -11.48
CA GLU A 305 -27.32 14.70 -11.26
C GLU A 305 -26.46 14.19 -10.10
N LEU A 306 -27.09 13.75 -9.01
CA LEU A 306 -26.39 13.17 -7.86
C LEU A 306 -25.69 11.85 -8.22
N ALA A 307 -26.31 11.01 -9.03
CA ALA A 307 -25.70 9.76 -9.48
C ALA A 307 -24.48 10.03 -10.38
N ILE A 308 -24.58 11.01 -11.29
CA ILE A 308 -23.48 11.45 -12.15
C ILE A 308 -22.31 11.97 -11.30
N ALA A 309 -22.57 12.80 -10.30
CA ALA A 309 -21.53 13.32 -9.40
C ALA A 309 -20.80 12.20 -8.63
N ASN A 310 -21.54 11.20 -8.14
CA ASN A 310 -20.97 10.06 -7.43
C ASN A 310 -20.14 9.14 -8.35
N GLU A 311 -20.61 8.88 -9.58
CA GLU A 311 -19.84 8.11 -10.56
C GLU A 311 -18.56 8.86 -10.95
N MET A 312 -18.65 10.17 -11.23
CA MET A 312 -17.48 11.01 -11.55
C MET A 312 -16.45 11.00 -10.42
N GLN A 313 -16.89 11.10 -9.16
CA GLN A 313 -16.00 10.98 -8.01
C GLN A 313 -15.32 9.60 -7.96
N THR A 314 -16.05 8.53 -8.28
CA THR A 314 -15.50 7.17 -8.30
C THR A 314 -14.48 6.99 -9.41
N ILE A 315 -14.73 7.53 -10.62
CA ILE A 315 -13.78 7.54 -11.73
C ILE A 315 -12.50 8.27 -11.31
N ARG A 316 -12.64 9.46 -10.70
CA ARG A 316 -11.51 10.26 -10.20
C ARG A 316 -10.66 9.49 -9.19
N ASN A 317 -11.29 8.87 -8.20
CA ASN A 317 -10.61 8.06 -7.19
C ASN A 317 -9.88 6.87 -7.82
N CYS A 318 -10.50 6.20 -8.80
CA CYS A 318 -9.92 5.04 -9.47
C CYS A 318 -8.72 5.43 -10.35
N ALA A 319 -8.81 6.54 -11.09
CA ALA A 319 -7.70 7.06 -11.89
C ALA A 319 -6.52 7.47 -11.00
N GLY A 320 -6.78 8.17 -9.89
CA GLY A 320 -5.76 8.53 -8.91
C GLY A 320 -5.08 7.32 -8.28
N LEU A 321 -5.84 6.25 -8.03
CA LEU A 321 -5.26 5.01 -7.51
C LEU A 321 -4.43 4.27 -8.57
N ALA A 322 -4.86 4.27 -9.83
CA ALA A 322 -4.09 3.71 -10.94
C ALA A 322 -2.71 4.38 -10.99
N TYR A 323 -2.68 5.72 -10.96
CA TYR A 323 -1.45 6.49 -10.94
C TYR A 323 -0.59 6.17 -9.72
N ALA A 324 -1.13 6.28 -8.51
CA ALA A 324 -0.39 6.01 -7.28
C ALA A 324 0.24 4.60 -7.26
N ALA A 325 -0.53 3.56 -7.62
CA ALA A 325 -0.07 2.18 -7.55
C ALA A 325 0.84 1.78 -8.71
N GLY A 326 0.57 2.27 -9.93
CA GLY A 326 1.33 1.90 -11.13
C GLY A 326 2.65 2.64 -11.28
N THR A 327 2.87 3.69 -10.49
CA THR A 327 4.07 4.52 -10.60
C THR A 327 5.29 3.86 -9.96
N GLU A 328 5.23 3.40 -8.70
CA GLU A 328 6.41 2.91 -7.97
C GLU A 328 6.59 1.37 -8.04
N SER A 329 5.49 0.63 -8.14
CA SER A 329 5.54 -0.84 -8.11
C SER A 329 6.28 -1.44 -9.31
N ILE A 330 6.10 -0.87 -10.50
CA ILE A 330 6.77 -1.29 -11.73
C ILE A 330 8.28 -1.02 -11.64
N VAL A 331 8.67 0.13 -11.07
CA VAL A 331 10.07 0.50 -10.83
C VAL A 331 10.77 -0.53 -9.95
N SER A 332 10.10 -0.99 -8.89
CA SER A 332 10.63 -2.02 -7.98
C SER A 332 10.84 -3.36 -8.68
N ALA A 333 9.90 -3.76 -9.54
CA ALA A 333 10.00 -4.99 -10.33
C ALA A 333 11.12 -4.90 -11.38
N LEU A 334 11.23 -3.78 -12.11
CA LEU A 334 12.29 -3.56 -13.10
C LEU A 334 13.67 -3.49 -12.44
N SER A 335 13.79 -2.84 -11.28
CA SER A 335 15.04 -2.78 -10.52
C SER A 335 15.47 -4.19 -10.06
N SER A 336 14.50 -5.01 -9.60
CA SER A 336 14.75 -6.41 -9.24
C SER A 336 15.16 -7.25 -10.44
N PHE A 337 14.54 -7.03 -11.61
CA PHE A 337 14.93 -7.68 -12.86
C PHE A 337 16.36 -7.31 -13.26
N MET A 338 16.73 -6.03 -13.26
CA MET A 338 18.09 -5.60 -13.60
C MET A 338 19.12 -6.23 -12.66
N LEU A 339 18.84 -6.25 -11.35
CA LEU A 339 19.70 -6.92 -10.37
C LEU A 339 19.82 -8.43 -10.66
N ALA A 340 18.71 -9.09 -10.98
CA ALA A 340 18.71 -10.52 -11.31
C ALA A 340 19.56 -10.81 -12.56
N MET A 341 19.45 -10.00 -13.62
CA MET A 341 20.25 -10.18 -14.84
C MET A 341 21.75 -9.97 -14.59
N VAL A 342 22.13 -9.08 -13.67
CA VAL A 342 23.54 -8.89 -13.28
C VAL A 342 24.08 -10.09 -12.48
N ILE A 343 23.26 -10.69 -11.61
CA ILE A 343 23.69 -11.82 -10.76
C ILE A 343 23.66 -13.16 -11.51
N TYR A 344 22.76 -13.31 -12.49
CA TYR A 344 22.55 -14.54 -13.26
C TYR A 344 22.69 -14.29 -14.78
N PRO A 345 23.91 -13.97 -15.26
CA PRO A 345 24.13 -13.64 -16.68
C PRO A 345 23.73 -14.79 -17.62
N GLU A 346 23.82 -16.04 -17.19
CA GLU A 346 23.41 -17.20 -17.98
C GLU A 346 21.89 -17.23 -18.28
N VAL A 347 21.08 -16.64 -17.41
CA VAL A 347 19.64 -16.46 -17.63
C VAL A 347 19.42 -15.39 -18.69
N GLN A 348 20.18 -14.30 -18.64
CA GLN A 348 20.13 -13.22 -19.62
C GLN A 348 20.54 -13.73 -21.02
N ASP A 349 21.63 -14.49 -21.12
CA ASP A 349 22.10 -15.07 -22.38
C ASP A 349 21.06 -15.99 -23.01
N LYS A 350 20.42 -16.83 -22.19
CA LYS A 350 19.35 -17.73 -22.67
C LYS A 350 18.10 -16.96 -23.08
N ALA A 351 17.78 -15.86 -22.40
CA ALA A 351 16.69 -14.97 -22.78
C ALA A 351 16.95 -14.31 -24.15
N GLN A 352 18.18 -13.87 -24.39
CA GLN A 352 18.60 -13.32 -25.68
C GLN A 352 18.50 -14.36 -26.79
N GLN A 353 18.92 -15.60 -26.56
CA GLN A 353 18.78 -16.68 -27.55
C GLN A 353 17.32 -16.95 -27.94
N GLU A 354 16.38 -16.91 -26.99
CA GLU A 354 14.95 -17.04 -27.29
C GLU A 354 14.45 -15.86 -28.13
N LEU A 355 14.84 -14.62 -27.77
CA LEU A 355 14.48 -13.42 -28.53
C LEU A 355 15.05 -13.45 -29.95
N ASP A 356 16.31 -13.82 -30.12
CA ASP A 356 16.97 -13.92 -31.43
C ASP A 356 16.30 -14.97 -32.33
N ALA A 357 15.87 -16.09 -31.75
CA ALA A 357 15.20 -17.16 -32.50
C ALA A 357 13.77 -16.79 -32.92
N VAL A 358 13.03 -16.05 -32.09
CA VAL A 358 11.61 -15.74 -32.32
C VAL A 358 11.42 -14.42 -33.07
N VAL A 359 12.16 -13.38 -32.68
CA VAL A 359 12.02 -12.02 -33.20
C VAL A 359 13.04 -11.72 -34.29
N GLY A 360 14.27 -12.19 -34.11
CA GLY A 360 15.39 -11.92 -35.00
C GLY A 360 15.90 -10.47 -34.94
N PRO A 361 16.94 -10.13 -35.72
CA PRO A 361 17.64 -8.85 -35.61
C PRO A 361 16.94 -7.66 -36.31
N GLY A 362 15.85 -7.91 -37.04
CA GLY A 362 15.24 -6.92 -37.94
C GLY A 362 14.24 -5.96 -37.29
N ARG A 363 13.82 -6.23 -36.04
CA ARG A 363 12.85 -5.41 -35.31
C ARG A 363 12.97 -5.60 -33.80
N LEU A 364 12.32 -4.70 -33.05
CA LEU A 364 12.11 -4.86 -31.61
C LEU A 364 10.93 -5.80 -31.33
N PRO A 365 10.92 -6.50 -30.18
CA PRO A 365 9.80 -7.36 -29.77
C PRO A 365 8.53 -6.55 -29.55
N ASP A 366 7.38 -7.16 -29.82
CA ASP A 366 6.07 -6.60 -29.47
C ASP A 366 5.15 -7.65 -28.80
N PHE A 367 3.93 -7.25 -28.45
CA PHE A 367 3.01 -8.13 -27.72
C PHE A 367 2.52 -9.34 -28.53
N SER A 368 2.63 -9.34 -29.87
CA SER A 368 2.27 -10.48 -30.70
C SER A 368 3.26 -11.65 -30.52
N ASP A 369 4.50 -11.37 -30.12
CA ASP A 369 5.54 -12.38 -29.88
C ASP A 369 5.34 -13.14 -28.58
N ARG A 370 4.59 -12.58 -27.62
CA ARG A 370 4.51 -13.09 -26.24
C ARG A 370 4.13 -14.58 -26.14
N GLY A 371 3.24 -15.04 -27.01
CA GLY A 371 2.83 -16.45 -27.05
C GLY A 371 3.95 -17.43 -27.41
N SER A 372 5.01 -16.92 -28.06
CA SER A 372 6.19 -17.65 -28.51
C SER A 372 7.43 -17.39 -27.65
N LEU A 373 7.31 -16.62 -26.56
CA LEU A 373 8.42 -16.26 -25.66
C LEU A 373 8.22 -16.84 -24.24
N PRO A 374 8.09 -18.18 -24.09
CA PRO A 374 7.78 -18.78 -22.80
C PRO A 374 8.90 -18.60 -21.76
N TYR A 375 10.18 -18.51 -22.17
CA TYR A 375 11.29 -18.28 -21.24
C TYR A 375 11.30 -16.84 -20.74
N ILE A 376 11.04 -15.84 -21.59
CA ILE A 376 10.81 -14.46 -21.14
C ILE A 376 9.64 -14.38 -20.15
N ASP A 377 8.52 -15.04 -20.45
CA ASP A 377 7.34 -15.07 -19.58
C ASP A 377 7.63 -15.77 -18.24
N ALA A 378 8.55 -16.74 -18.22
CA ALA A 378 9.07 -17.37 -17.00
C ALA A 378 9.97 -16.42 -16.19
N ILE A 379 10.85 -15.64 -16.83
CA ILE A 379 11.68 -14.63 -16.16
C ILE A 379 10.81 -13.59 -15.46
N VAL A 380 9.77 -13.09 -16.13
CA VAL A 380 8.84 -12.12 -15.52
C VAL A 380 8.19 -12.70 -14.25
N LYS A 381 7.74 -13.96 -14.29
CA LYS A 381 7.16 -14.64 -13.12
C LYS A 381 8.19 -14.84 -12.02
N GLU A 382 9.42 -15.23 -12.38
CA GLU A 382 10.48 -15.52 -11.42
C GLU A 382 11.00 -14.27 -10.73
N VAL A 383 11.10 -13.13 -11.42
CA VAL A 383 11.43 -11.84 -10.79
C VAL A 383 10.42 -11.50 -9.69
N LEU A 384 9.12 -11.62 -9.99
CA LEU A 384 8.04 -11.33 -9.03
C LEU A 384 7.97 -12.36 -7.89
N ARG A 385 8.43 -13.59 -8.11
CA ARG A 385 8.53 -14.65 -7.09
C ARG A 385 9.77 -14.47 -6.20
N TRP A 386 10.90 -14.11 -6.78
CA TRP A 386 12.21 -14.01 -6.12
C TRP A 386 12.33 -12.73 -5.29
N SER A 387 11.83 -11.60 -5.81
CA SER A 387 11.84 -10.30 -5.15
C SER A 387 10.46 -9.66 -5.27
N PRO A 388 9.47 -10.12 -4.48
CA PRO A 388 8.11 -9.60 -4.54
C PRO A 388 8.08 -8.13 -4.12
N VAL A 389 7.41 -7.29 -4.92
CA VAL A 389 7.30 -5.83 -4.71
C VAL A 389 6.65 -5.49 -3.37
N ALA A 390 5.66 -6.28 -2.94
CA ALA A 390 4.97 -6.13 -1.67
C ALA A 390 5.03 -7.46 -0.89
N PRO A 391 6.14 -7.76 -0.20
CA PRO A 391 6.38 -9.06 0.45
C PRO A 391 5.40 -9.41 1.57
N LEU A 392 4.74 -8.40 2.14
CA LEU A 392 3.70 -8.56 3.16
C LEU A 392 2.30 -8.18 2.64
N GLY A 393 2.19 -7.85 1.35
CA GLY A 393 0.97 -7.31 0.75
C GLY A 393 0.46 -6.05 1.47
N LEU A 394 -0.83 -5.77 1.30
CA LEU A 394 -1.53 -4.77 2.10
C LEU A 394 -2.26 -5.47 3.25
N PRO A 395 -2.12 -5.02 4.52
CA PRO A 395 -2.81 -5.63 5.64
C PRO A 395 -4.33 -5.68 5.46
N HIS A 396 -4.90 -6.85 5.68
CA HIS A 396 -6.33 -7.08 5.77
C HIS A 396 -6.80 -6.95 7.22
N MET A 397 -8.10 -6.96 7.45
CA MET A 397 -8.69 -6.93 8.78
C MET A 397 -9.85 -7.91 8.88
N THR A 398 -9.97 -8.59 10.02
CA THR A 398 -11.14 -9.44 10.32
C THR A 398 -12.35 -8.61 10.70
N THR A 399 -13.52 -8.90 10.13
CA THR A 399 -14.78 -8.22 10.50
C THR A 399 -15.44 -8.83 11.74
N LYS A 400 -15.24 -10.13 11.95
CA LYS A 400 -15.79 -10.92 13.05
C LYS A 400 -14.70 -11.80 13.65
N ALA A 401 -14.88 -12.16 14.91
CA ALA A 401 -14.05 -13.16 15.54
C ALA A 401 -14.22 -14.50 14.81
N ASP A 402 -13.14 -15.27 14.75
CA ASP A 402 -13.09 -16.54 14.04
C ASP A 402 -12.29 -17.57 14.85
N GLU A 403 -12.48 -18.84 14.50
CA GLU A 403 -11.67 -19.95 15.00
C GLU A 403 -10.92 -20.59 13.83
N LEU A 404 -9.59 -20.72 14.00
CA LEU A 404 -8.72 -21.35 13.03
C LEU A 404 -7.88 -22.42 13.72
N ARG A 405 -8.19 -23.69 13.44
CA ARG A 405 -7.43 -24.86 13.95
C ARG A 405 -7.29 -24.86 15.49
N GLY A 406 -8.37 -24.53 16.19
CA GLY A 406 -8.41 -24.43 17.66
C GLY A 406 -7.83 -23.13 18.23
N TYR A 407 -7.41 -22.19 17.39
CA TYR A 407 -6.97 -20.87 17.83
C TYR A 407 -8.08 -19.82 17.65
N HIS A 408 -8.18 -18.91 18.61
CA HIS A 408 -9.08 -17.77 18.52
C HIS A 408 -8.43 -16.60 17.78
N ILE A 409 -9.12 -16.09 16.77
CA ILE A 409 -8.74 -14.87 16.04
C ILE A 409 -9.79 -13.80 16.37
N PRO A 410 -9.44 -12.73 17.11
CA PRO A 410 -10.37 -11.66 17.44
C PRO A 410 -10.92 -10.94 16.20
N ALA A 411 -12.10 -10.34 16.33
CA ALA A 411 -12.56 -9.32 15.38
C ALA A 411 -11.60 -8.11 15.40
N GLY A 412 -11.41 -7.45 14.25
CA GLY A 412 -10.49 -6.32 14.13
C GLY A 412 -9.01 -6.71 14.16
N THR A 413 -8.68 -7.99 13.95
CA THR A 413 -7.30 -8.46 13.82
C THR A 413 -6.76 -8.06 12.45
N LEU A 414 -5.60 -7.40 12.42
CA LEU A 414 -4.86 -7.16 11.19
C LEU A 414 -4.29 -8.49 10.68
N VAL A 415 -4.57 -8.86 9.44
CA VAL A 415 -4.11 -10.11 8.85
C VAL A 415 -3.19 -9.81 7.67
N VAL A 416 -1.96 -10.30 7.76
CA VAL A 416 -0.88 -10.03 6.81
C VAL A 416 -0.51 -11.35 6.14
N GLY A 417 -0.58 -11.40 4.81
CA GLY A 417 -0.09 -12.54 4.04
C GLY A 417 1.40 -12.36 3.76
N ASN A 418 2.25 -13.16 4.38
CA ASN A 418 3.67 -13.16 4.05
C ASN A 418 3.89 -13.92 2.73
N SER A 419 4.22 -13.20 1.67
CA SER A 419 4.47 -13.74 0.33
C SER A 419 5.95 -14.00 0.03
N TRP A 420 6.84 -13.51 0.90
CA TRP A 420 8.29 -13.76 0.88
C TRP A 420 8.63 -15.04 1.64
#